data_AF-A0A6D2JRL4-F1
#
_entry.id   AF-A0A6D2JRL4-F1
#
_cell.length_a   1.000
_cell.length_b   1.000
_cell.length_c   1.000
_cell.angle_alpha   90.00
_cell.angle_beta   90.00
_cell.angle_gamma   90.00
#
_symmetry.space_group_name_H-M   'P 1'
#
loop_
_entity.id
_entity.type
_entity.pdbx_description
1 polymer ?
#
loop_
_entity_poly.entity_id
_entity_poly.type
_entity_poly.pdbx_seq_one_letter_code
_entity_poly.pdbx_strand_id
1 'polypeptide(L)'
;MESSCGKGFELFCFLLILFVNHVFCIEGGTNFNWNSTVTGSAHPSPLPVETSFKFPSPLPVIPLDGRNFGKGKIDLGDLEVIQVSISASTSQRVWTTYEGGPDSMGISIFEPINLPPGFFTLGFYAQPNNRLLFGWVLVA
;
A
#
# COMPACT_ATOMS: atom_id res chain seq x y z
N MET A 1 0.71 -12.75 39.93
CA MET A 1 1.77 -13.32 39.08
C MET A 1 1.31 -13.15 37.64
N GLU A 2 1.57 -11.99 37.03
CA GLU A 2 1.42 -11.83 35.59
C GLU A 2 2.48 -12.70 34.89
N SER A 3 2.03 -13.49 33.93
CA SER A 3 2.87 -14.38 33.14
C SER A 3 3.89 -13.59 32.34
N SER A 4 5.17 -13.92 32.53
CA SER A 4 6.32 -13.40 31.78
C SER A 4 6.15 -13.50 30.25
N CYS A 5 5.26 -14.39 29.78
CA CYS A 5 4.96 -14.60 28.36
C CYS A 5 4.32 -13.37 27.68
N GLY A 6 3.48 -12.61 28.39
CA GLY A 6 2.78 -11.45 27.79
C GLY A 6 3.70 -10.27 27.48
N LYS A 7 4.68 -10.01 28.37
CA LYS A 7 5.64 -8.90 28.20
C LYS A 7 6.62 -9.15 27.05
N GLY A 8 6.94 -10.42 26.77
CA GLY A 8 7.82 -10.80 25.65
C GLY A 8 7.18 -10.59 24.28
N PHE A 9 5.87 -10.86 24.16
CA PHE A 9 5.12 -10.63 22.93
C PHE A 9 4.96 -9.13 22.62
N GLU A 10 4.63 -8.33 23.63
CA GLU A 10 4.57 -6.87 23.51
C GLU A 10 5.92 -6.30 23.03
N LEU A 11 7.03 -6.71 23.66
CA LEU A 11 8.37 -6.24 23.28
C LEU A 11 8.72 -6.64 21.83
N PHE A 12 8.32 -7.84 21.39
CA PHE A 12 8.49 -8.29 20.01
C PHE A 12 7.68 -7.45 19.02
N CYS A 13 6.42 -7.13 19.33
CA CYS A 13 5.60 -6.23 18.51
C CYS A 13 6.19 -4.81 18.44
N PHE A 14 6.68 -4.27 19.55
CA PHE A 14 7.38 -2.99 19.58
C PHE A 14 8.65 -3.00 18.71
N LEU A 15 9.46 -4.07 18.78
CA LEU A 15 10.65 -4.24 17.95
C LEU A 15 10.31 -4.36 16.46
N LEU A 16 9.22 -5.06 16.10
CA LEU A 16 8.75 -5.18 14.72
C LEU A 16 8.28 -3.82 14.17
N ILE A 17 7.55 -3.05 14.99
CA ILE A 17 7.10 -1.69 14.64
C ILE A 17 8.28 -0.74 14.47
N LEU A 18 9.30 -0.82 15.35
CA LEU A 18 10.52 -0.04 15.22
C LEU A 18 11.33 -0.43 13.97
N PHE A 19 11.38 -1.71 13.62
CA PHE A 19 12.08 -2.19 12.43
C PHE A 19 11.39 -1.73 11.15
N VAL A 20 10.06 -1.82 11.07
CA VAL A 20 9.28 -1.34 9.91
C VAL A 20 9.36 0.18 9.77
N ASN A 21 9.33 0.93 10.87
CA ASN A 21 9.52 2.39 10.84
C ASN A 21 10.95 2.79 10.44
N HIS A 22 11.98 2.11 10.93
CA HIS A 22 13.37 2.45 10.60
C HIS A 22 13.70 2.18 9.12
N VAL A 23 13.01 1.22 8.49
CA VAL A 23 13.12 0.99 7.03
C VAL A 23 12.42 2.10 6.23
N PHE A 24 11.38 2.74 6.79
CA PHE A 24 10.64 3.84 6.14
C PHE A 24 11.24 5.23 6.42
N CYS A 25 11.98 5.41 7.53
CA CYS A 25 12.57 6.70 7.93
C CYS A 25 13.85 7.09 7.18
N ILE A 26 14.41 6.25 6.31
CA ILE A 26 15.60 6.62 5.53
C ILE A 26 15.25 7.51 4.30
N GLU A 27 13.97 7.75 4.01
CA GLU A 27 13.53 8.74 3.01
C GLU A 27 12.81 9.96 3.62
N GLY A 28 13.15 10.31 4.86
CA GLY A 28 12.55 11.44 5.57
C GLY A 28 13.58 12.46 6.03
N GLY A 29 14.19 13.23 5.13
CA GLY A 29 14.89 14.44 5.56
C GLY A 29 15.89 15.02 4.58
N THR A 30 15.46 15.98 3.77
CA THR A 30 15.85 17.41 3.87
C THR A 30 15.54 18.12 2.55
N ASN A 31 14.88 19.28 2.64
CA ASN A 31 14.87 20.26 1.56
C ASN A 31 16.30 20.81 1.43
N PHE A 32 17.12 20.24 0.54
CA PHE A 32 18.38 20.85 0.16
C PHE A 32 18.15 21.86 -0.96
N ASN A 33 18.34 23.14 -0.61
CA ASN A 33 18.52 24.22 -1.56
C ASN A 33 19.68 23.88 -2.51
N TRP A 34 19.38 23.61 -3.78
CA TRP A 34 20.39 23.35 -4.81
C TRP A 34 21.01 24.67 -5.25
N ASN A 35 21.99 25.14 -4.48
CA ASN A 35 23.01 26.01 -5.01
C ASN A 35 24.35 25.63 -4.40
N SER A 36 24.86 24.49 -4.82
CA SER A 36 26.21 24.04 -4.49
C SER A 36 26.95 23.69 -5.77
N THR A 37 27.68 24.68 -6.30
CA THR A 37 28.83 24.44 -7.17
C THR A 37 29.86 23.64 -6.37
N VAL A 38 29.92 22.32 -6.54
CA VAL A 38 31.13 21.55 -6.21
C VAL A 38 31.36 20.47 -7.25
N THR A 39 32.57 20.54 -7.76
CA THR A 39 33.28 19.72 -8.72
C THR A 39 33.44 18.25 -8.28
N GLY A 40 33.07 17.32 -9.17
CA GLY A 40 33.69 16.02 -9.42
C GLY A 40 33.84 14.99 -8.29
N SER A 41 33.01 13.94 -8.31
CA SER A 41 33.41 12.52 -8.21
C SER A 41 32.16 11.61 -8.19
N ALA A 42 32.07 10.69 -9.16
CA ALA A 42 31.11 9.59 -9.34
C ALA A 42 29.71 9.72 -8.71
N HIS A 43 28.70 10.03 -9.54
CA HIS A 43 27.29 9.90 -9.16
C HIS A 43 26.98 8.43 -8.77
N PRO A 44 26.43 8.16 -7.58
CA PRO A 44 25.85 6.86 -7.26
C PRO A 44 24.74 6.56 -8.27
N SER A 45 24.75 5.37 -8.86
CA SER A 45 23.64 4.92 -9.70
C SER A 45 22.33 5.05 -8.91
N PRO A 46 21.26 5.60 -9.50
CA PRO A 46 19.98 5.75 -8.81
C PRO A 46 19.47 4.37 -8.35
N LEU A 47 18.89 4.32 -7.15
CA LEU A 47 18.27 3.10 -6.63
C LEU A 47 17.13 2.67 -7.55
N PRO A 48 16.79 1.37 -7.63
CA PRO A 48 15.69 0.90 -8.46
C PRO A 48 14.35 1.61 -8.19
N VAL A 49 14.09 2.00 -6.93
CA VAL A 49 12.89 2.73 -6.52
C VAL A 49 12.78 4.12 -7.16
N GLU A 50 13.93 4.72 -7.51
CA GLU A 50 14.03 6.04 -8.16
C GLU A 50 13.87 5.98 -9.68
N THR A 51 13.69 4.78 -10.24
CA THR A 51 13.53 4.57 -11.68
C THR A 51 12.09 4.24 -12.03
N SER A 52 11.55 4.85 -13.09
CA SER A 52 10.22 4.48 -13.58
C SER A 52 10.24 3.08 -14.19
N PHE A 53 9.27 2.25 -13.80
CA PHE A 53 9.09 0.92 -14.38
C PHE A 53 8.90 0.99 -15.90
N LYS A 54 9.65 0.17 -16.64
CA LYS A 54 9.52 -0.01 -18.09
C LYS A 54 9.13 -1.45 -18.37
N PHE A 55 8.06 -1.63 -19.14
CA PHE A 55 7.67 -2.97 -19.57
C PHE A 55 8.75 -3.58 -20.47
N PRO A 56 9.09 -4.87 -20.29
CA PRO A 56 10.07 -5.56 -21.13
C PRO A 56 9.56 -5.83 -22.55
N SER A 57 8.24 -5.70 -22.78
CA SER A 57 7.59 -5.89 -24.07
C SER A 57 6.39 -4.94 -24.22
N PRO A 58 5.85 -4.75 -25.44
CA PRO A 58 4.59 -4.05 -25.63
C PRO A 58 3.48 -4.65 -24.77
N LEU A 59 2.56 -3.81 -24.30
CA LEU A 59 1.39 -4.28 -23.56
C LEU A 59 0.56 -5.24 -24.43
N PRO A 60 0.04 -6.34 -23.88
CA PRO A 60 -0.86 -7.21 -24.61
C PRO A 60 -2.11 -6.44 -25.04
N VAL A 61 -2.69 -6.81 -26.19
CA VAL A 61 -3.94 -6.23 -26.68
C VAL A 61 -5.08 -6.73 -25.79
N ILE A 62 -5.60 -5.87 -24.92
CA ILE A 62 -6.80 -6.15 -24.14
C ILE A 62 -8.00 -5.99 -25.09
N PRO A 63 -8.92 -6.97 -25.17
CA PRO A 63 -10.13 -6.86 -26.00
C PRO A 63 -10.92 -5.57 -25.69
N LEU A 64 -11.17 -4.75 -26.72
CA LEU A 64 -11.87 -3.45 -26.61
C LEU A 64 -13.37 -3.60 -26.29
N ASP A 65 -13.89 -4.83 -26.40
CA ASP A 65 -15.27 -5.22 -26.23
C ASP A 65 -15.81 -4.80 -24.86
N GLY A 66 -14.91 -4.58 -23.87
CA GLY A 66 -15.05 -3.70 -22.70
C GLY A 66 -16.18 -4.03 -21.72
N ARG A 67 -17.08 -4.93 -22.08
CA ARG A 67 -18.21 -5.35 -21.29
C ARG A 67 -17.73 -6.47 -20.39
N ASN A 68 -17.30 -6.13 -19.17
CA ASN A 68 -17.27 -7.04 -18.02
C ASN A 68 -15.93 -7.71 -17.68
N PHE A 69 -14.77 -7.14 -18.04
CA PHE A 69 -13.53 -7.54 -17.37
C PHE A 69 -13.63 -7.11 -15.89
N GLY A 70 -14.12 -8.00 -15.03
CA GLY A 70 -14.15 -7.82 -13.59
C GLY A 70 -15.47 -7.39 -12.92
N LYS A 71 -16.64 -7.49 -13.56
CA LYS A 71 -17.93 -7.38 -12.84
C LYS A 71 -18.47 -8.76 -12.48
N GLY A 72 -18.31 -9.17 -11.23
CA GLY A 72 -18.82 -10.45 -10.70
C GLY A 72 -17.75 -11.28 -10.01
N LYS A 73 -17.92 -12.60 -10.05
CA LYS A 73 -16.94 -13.61 -9.62
C LYS A 73 -15.99 -13.91 -10.78
N ILE A 74 -14.69 -13.89 -10.50
CA ILE A 74 -13.62 -14.18 -11.46
C ILE A 74 -12.92 -15.44 -10.99
N ASP A 75 -12.83 -16.46 -11.82
CA ASP A 75 -12.08 -17.68 -11.53
C ASP A 75 -10.65 -17.54 -12.07
N LEU A 76 -9.67 -17.57 -11.17
CA LEU A 76 -8.24 -17.50 -11.47
C LEU A 76 -7.55 -18.87 -11.41
N GLY A 77 -8.28 -19.94 -11.79
CA GLY A 77 -7.77 -21.31 -11.75
C GLY A 77 -7.94 -21.90 -10.36
N ASP A 78 -9.19 -22.11 -9.97
CA ASP A 78 -9.66 -22.59 -8.66
C ASP A 78 -9.64 -21.54 -7.54
N LEU A 79 -9.18 -20.32 -7.83
CA LEU A 79 -9.29 -19.17 -6.93
C LEU A 79 -10.40 -18.25 -7.43
N GLU A 80 -11.58 -18.35 -6.82
CA GLU A 80 -12.68 -17.44 -7.08
C GLU A 80 -12.39 -16.10 -6.38
N VAL A 81 -12.40 -14.99 -7.12
CA VAL A 81 -12.23 -13.64 -6.58
C VAL A 81 -13.41 -12.74 -6.92
N ILE A 82 -13.76 -11.84 -6.01
CA ILE A 82 -14.80 -10.81 -6.23
C ILE A 82 -14.29 -9.43 -5.89
N GLN A 83 -14.92 -8.42 -6.47
CA GLN A 83 -14.66 -7.03 -6.17
C GLN A 83 -15.57 -6.53 -5.04
N VAL A 84 -14.98 -5.94 -4.00
CA VAL A 84 -15.71 -5.28 -2.90
C VAL A 84 -15.41 -3.80 -2.91
N SER A 85 -16.44 -2.96 -2.86
CA SER A 85 -16.27 -1.51 -2.76
C SER A 85 -15.71 -1.13 -1.41
N ILE A 86 -14.86 -0.10 -1.36
CA ILE A 86 -14.38 0.48 -0.12
C ILE A 86 -15.29 1.66 0.25
N SER A 87 -15.95 1.53 1.40
CA SER A 87 -16.82 2.55 1.97
C SER A 87 -16.79 2.49 3.49
N ALA A 88 -17.44 3.46 4.14
CA ALA A 88 -17.58 3.49 5.60
C ALA A 88 -18.31 2.28 6.20
N SER A 89 -19.08 1.51 5.41
CA SER A 89 -19.82 0.32 5.87
C SER A 89 -19.16 -1.02 5.51
N THR A 90 -18.17 -0.98 4.62
CA THR A 90 -17.52 -2.17 4.03
C THR A 90 -16.02 -2.20 4.28
N SER A 91 -15.49 -1.20 5.00
CA SER A 91 -14.08 -1.12 5.36
C SER A 91 -13.88 -0.45 6.70
N GLN A 92 -12.78 -0.80 7.36
CA GLN A 92 -12.29 -0.14 8.57
C GLN A 92 -10.89 0.41 8.34
N ARG A 93 -10.61 1.61 8.86
CA ARG A 93 -9.26 2.18 8.80
C ARG A 93 -8.36 1.51 9.84
N VAL A 94 -7.33 0.81 9.37
CA VAL A 94 -6.37 0.08 10.24
C VAL A 94 -5.10 0.88 10.52
N TRP A 95 -4.78 1.86 9.66
CA TRP A 95 -3.62 2.71 9.83
C TRP A 95 -3.79 4.06 9.16
N THR A 96 -3.10 5.07 9.67
CA THR A 96 -3.06 6.42 9.09
C THR A 96 -1.78 7.14 9.49
N THR A 97 -1.25 7.94 8.56
CA THR A 97 -0.34 9.05 8.87
C THR A 97 -0.96 10.34 8.38
N TYR A 98 -0.59 11.46 8.98
CA TYR A 98 -1.07 12.81 8.62
C TYR A 98 0.04 13.67 8.02
N GLU A 99 1.22 13.10 7.83
CA GLU A 99 2.38 13.77 7.25
C GLU A 99 2.83 13.03 5.98
N GLY A 100 3.51 13.75 5.08
CA GLY A 100 3.95 13.22 3.79
C GLY A 100 2.81 13.01 2.79
N GLY A 101 3.08 12.34 1.68
CA GLY A 101 2.10 12.14 0.60
C GLY A 101 1.69 13.44 -0.13
N PRO A 102 0.70 13.36 -1.03
CA PRO A 102 0.18 14.54 -1.74
C PRO A 102 -0.32 15.60 -0.77
N ASP A 103 0.07 16.85 -0.99
CA ASP A 103 -0.26 18.02 -0.16
C ASP A 103 0.15 17.88 1.32
N SER A 104 1.09 16.98 1.64
CA SER A 104 1.54 16.69 3.00
C SER A 104 0.41 16.25 3.95
N MET A 105 -0.69 15.69 3.43
CA MET A 105 -1.84 15.25 4.24
C MET A 105 -1.77 13.78 4.67
N GLY A 106 -0.75 13.04 4.24
CA GLY A 106 -0.54 11.63 4.55
C GLY A 106 -1.45 10.67 3.78
N ILE A 107 -1.54 9.45 4.30
CA ILE A 107 -2.26 8.34 3.68
C ILE A 107 -3.01 7.55 4.76
N SER A 108 -4.17 7.00 4.41
CA SER A 108 -4.94 6.07 5.23
C SER A 108 -4.97 4.70 4.57
N ILE A 109 -4.90 3.64 5.38
CA ILE A 109 -5.01 2.24 4.94
C ILE A 109 -6.28 1.63 5.54
N PHE A 110 -7.06 0.96 4.69
CA PHE A 110 -8.37 0.40 4.99
C PHE A 110 -8.38 -1.10 4.76
N GLU A 111 -8.80 -1.85 5.78
CA GLU A 111 -9.09 -3.27 5.69
C GLU A 111 -10.57 -3.46 5.29
N PRO A 112 -10.86 -4.31 4.28
CA PRO A 112 -12.21 -4.72 3.94
C PRO A 112 -12.86 -5.53 5.07
N ILE A 113 -14.11 -5.22 5.40
CA ILE A 113 -14.91 -5.94 6.40
C ILE A 113 -16.26 -6.34 5.82
N ASN A 114 -17.00 -7.21 6.53
CA ASN A 114 -18.31 -7.70 6.10
C ASN A 114 -18.28 -8.42 4.74
N LEU A 115 -17.24 -9.24 4.53
CA LEU A 115 -17.08 -10.00 3.29
C LEU A 115 -18.19 -11.06 3.13
N PRO A 116 -18.55 -11.41 1.88
CA PRO A 116 -19.45 -12.52 1.64
C PRO A 116 -18.90 -13.85 2.21
N PRO A 117 -19.75 -14.77 2.67
CA PRO A 117 -19.31 -16.06 3.18
C PRO A 117 -18.44 -16.80 2.17
N GLY A 118 -17.32 -17.37 2.64
CA GLY A 118 -16.37 -18.10 1.81
C GLY A 118 -15.25 -17.27 1.20
N PHE A 119 -15.29 -15.93 1.34
CA PHE A 119 -14.24 -15.03 0.85
C PHE A 119 -13.37 -14.46 1.98
N PHE A 120 -12.11 -14.20 1.66
CA PHE A 120 -11.06 -13.69 2.52
C PHE A 120 -10.36 -12.47 1.88
N THR A 121 -9.88 -11.56 2.72
CA THR A 121 -9.17 -10.36 2.28
C THR A 121 -7.83 -10.73 1.63
N LEU A 122 -7.63 -10.32 0.37
CA LEU A 122 -6.34 -10.48 -0.32
C LEU A 122 -5.37 -9.31 -0.08
N GLY A 123 -5.89 -8.15 0.33
CA GLY A 123 -5.09 -6.96 0.54
C GLY A 123 -5.90 -5.79 1.07
N PHE A 124 -5.19 -4.75 1.50
CA PHE A 124 -5.78 -3.54 2.05
C PHE A 124 -5.79 -2.43 1.00
N TYR A 125 -6.72 -1.49 1.16
CA TYR A 125 -6.84 -0.33 0.29
C TYR A 125 -6.14 0.88 0.92
N ALA A 126 -5.22 1.50 0.18
CA ALA A 126 -4.55 2.72 0.63
C ALA A 126 -4.98 3.92 -0.21
N GLN A 127 -5.28 5.04 0.42
CA GLN A 127 -5.69 6.26 -0.26
C GLN A 127 -5.11 7.51 0.41
N PRO A 128 -4.69 8.52 -0.37
CA PRO A 128 -4.39 9.85 0.15
C PRO A 128 -5.54 10.45 0.96
N ASN A 129 -5.20 11.10 2.08
CA ASN A 129 -6.21 11.69 2.97
C ASN A 129 -6.89 12.93 2.39
N ASN A 130 -6.33 13.54 1.35
CA ASN A 130 -6.90 14.69 0.64
C ASN A 130 -8.00 14.29 -0.37
N ARG A 131 -8.52 13.05 -0.31
CA ARG A 131 -9.58 12.54 -1.19
C ARG A 131 -10.71 11.90 -0.38
N LEU A 132 -11.94 12.03 -0.88
CA LEU A 132 -13.09 11.27 -0.36
C LEU A 132 -12.84 9.77 -0.50
N LEU A 133 -13.34 8.94 0.42
CA LEU A 133 -13.15 7.49 0.33
C LEU A 133 -13.87 6.93 -0.90
N PHE A 134 -13.13 6.33 -1.82
CA PHE A 134 -13.67 5.61 -2.98
C PHE A 134 -12.72 4.45 -3.33
N GLY A 135 -13.17 3.52 -4.15
CA GLY A 135 -12.33 2.46 -4.69
C GLY A 135 -12.87 1.08 -4.40
N TRP A 136 -12.08 0.09 -4.79
CA TRP A 136 -12.43 -1.32 -4.68
C TRP A 136 -11.19 -2.16 -4.41
N VAL A 137 -11.42 -3.31 -3.78
CA VAL A 137 -10.41 -4.36 -3.56
C VAL A 137 -10.89 -5.68 -4.12
N LEU A 138 -9.97 -6.62 -4.32
CA LEU A 138 -10.29 -8.01 -4.59
C LEU A 138 -10.24 -8.83 -3.29
N VAL A 139 -11.17 -9.76 -3.15
CA VAL A 139 -11.22 -10.77 -2.08
C VAL A 139 -11.42 -12.15 -2.70
N ALA A 140 -10.97 -13.22 -2.04
CA ALA A 140 -11.02 -14.60 -2.55
C ALA A 140 -11.52 -15.61 -1.53
#